data_AF-A0A2T4VRX6-F1
#
_entry.id   AF-A0A2T4VRX6-F1
#
_cell.length_a   1.000
_cell.length_b   1.000
_cell.length_c   1.000
_cell.angle_alpha   90.00
_cell.angle_beta   90.00
_cell.angle_gamma   90.00
#
_symmetry.space_group_name_H-M   'P 1'
#
loop_
_entity.id
_entity.type
_entity.pdbx_description
1 polymer ?
#
loop_
_entity_poly.entity_id
_entity_poly.type
_entity_poly.pdbx_seq_one_letter_code
_entity_poly.pdbx_strand_id
1 'polypeptide(L)'
;MRRLLAGSVAVSALALAGSAQASGECGSTSAGWNAPNGAVVFDRGPGPIRDVLDAVGEYRTHSMLSHGPGAGVSHATMRTPDQADWPGVCTKPIVGSQIQYGQPGLEQVNQGGIYMYIYGDPAAGAEWTGWQQGDPAQAALIGDSIWYNHPYVSDVSKYDSSQYVDRPVRNGTRINYSLFQYRDLQTTNQIPGDGVNSGIVCSTFMAYAHNYAGRGVVTPYTYSHAQIANASNSLYTGVYNECKQSLGWFTNALLTVACPFYNVCGNAGNQVANCMSTNMCDTNDSRYWKSVRDDPNSTARSISPDRVGGWGVHPTNNTIWGPDYSHQLQWNSGGNVYGCWQ
;
A
#
# COMPACT_ATOMS: atom_id res chain seq x y z
N MET A 1 -5.82 -67.67 -8.67
CA MET A 1 -6.73 -66.53 -8.95
C MET A 1 -6.82 -65.65 -7.71
N ARG A 2 -6.84 -64.33 -7.92
CA ARG A 2 -7.01 -63.23 -6.95
C ARG A 2 -5.87 -63.00 -5.94
N ARG A 3 -4.89 -62.18 -6.35
CA ARG A 3 -4.02 -61.39 -5.47
C ARG A 3 -4.81 -60.17 -4.97
N LEU A 4 -4.89 -60.00 -3.66
CA LEU A 4 -5.41 -58.79 -3.00
C LEU A 4 -4.32 -57.71 -3.09
N LEU A 5 -4.67 -56.58 -3.72
CA LEU A 5 -3.89 -55.35 -3.68
C LEU A 5 -4.12 -54.69 -2.33
N ALA A 6 -3.10 -54.69 -1.48
CA ALA A 6 -3.03 -53.82 -0.31
C ALA A 6 -2.70 -52.40 -0.80
N GLY A 7 -3.71 -51.53 -0.83
CA GLY A 7 -3.54 -50.11 -1.08
C GLY A 7 -2.92 -49.44 0.15
N SER A 8 -1.67 -49.03 0.04
CA SER A 8 -1.03 -48.13 1.01
C SER A 8 -1.62 -46.73 0.82
N VAL A 9 -2.48 -46.32 1.76
CA VAL A 9 -2.90 -44.92 1.89
C VAL A 9 -1.67 -44.12 2.30
N ALA A 10 -1.13 -43.32 1.37
CA ALA A 10 -0.15 -42.31 1.70
C ALA A 10 -0.85 -41.24 2.54
N VAL A 11 -0.62 -41.28 3.85
CA VAL A 11 -0.98 -40.20 4.77
C VAL A 11 -0.05 -39.04 4.44
N SER A 12 -0.51 -38.12 3.58
CA SER A 12 0.10 -36.81 3.45
C SER A 12 -0.01 -36.13 4.80
N ALA A 13 1.10 -36.05 5.53
CA ALA A 13 1.22 -35.20 6.69
C ALA A 13 1.01 -33.76 6.24
N LEU A 14 -0.21 -33.25 6.42
CA LEU A 14 -0.43 -31.81 6.58
C LEU A 14 0.41 -31.41 7.78
N ALA A 15 1.58 -30.84 7.52
CA ALA A 15 2.23 -29.99 8.50
C ALA A 15 1.29 -28.80 8.71
N LEU A 16 0.50 -28.88 9.78
CA LEU A 16 -0.14 -27.74 10.40
C LEU A 16 0.97 -26.77 10.77
N ALA A 17 1.29 -25.84 9.86
CA ALA A 17 2.04 -24.66 10.22
C ALA A 17 1.28 -23.98 11.36
N GLY A 18 1.93 -23.86 12.51
CA GLY A 18 1.35 -23.27 13.69
C GLY A 18 0.72 -21.94 13.35
N SER A 19 -0.50 -21.73 13.83
CA SER A 19 -1.18 -20.45 13.82
C SER A 19 -0.25 -19.38 14.39
N ALA A 20 0.31 -18.53 13.51
CA ALA A 20 0.97 -17.31 13.92
C ALA A 20 -0.09 -16.42 14.55
N GLN A 21 -0.11 -16.37 15.88
CA GLN A 21 -0.78 -15.32 16.61
C GLN A 21 0.08 -14.06 16.52
N ALA A 22 -0.35 -13.09 15.74
CA ALA A 22 -0.16 -11.68 16.02
C ALA A 22 -1.08 -10.88 15.09
N SER A 23 -2.07 -10.19 15.66
CA SER A 23 -2.35 -8.85 15.17
C SER A 23 -1.10 -8.03 15.48
N GLY A 24 -0.44 -7.43 14.48
CA GLY A 24 0.65 -6.52 14.80
C GLY A 24 1.66 -6.25 13.70
N GLU A 25 2.48 -5.26 13.96
CA GLU A 25 3.45 -4.67 13.04
C GLU A 25 4.78 -5.41 13.04
N CYS A 26 4.97 -6.37 13.96
CA CYS A 26 6.17 -7.20 14.08
C CYS A 26 5.81 -8.69 14.13
N GLY A 27 6.66 -9.53 13.54
CA GLY A 27 6.44 -10.97 13.54
C GLY A 27 7.48 -11.74 12.75
N SER A 28 7.30 -13.06 12.71
CA SER A 28 8.20 -13.98 12.02
C SER A 28 7.48 -14.71 10.90
N THR A 29 8.20 -14.95 9.81
CA THR A 29 7.78 -15.86 8.74
C THR A 29 8.97 -16.66 8.23
N SER A 30 8.76 -17.53 7.25
CA SER A 30 9.85 -18.16 6.50
C SER A 30 10.84 -17.10 6.02
N ALA A 31 12.13 -17.42 6.06
CA ALA A 31 13.19 -16.49 5.67
C ALA A 31 13.13 -16.00 4.21
N GLY A 32 12.16 -16.48 3.43
CA GLY A 32 12.06 -16.17 2.03
C GLY A 32 10.83 -16.63 1.31
N TRP A 33 10.54 -15.87 0.26
CA TRP A 33 9.46 -16.09 -0.69
C TRP A 33 9.99 -16.43 -2.09
N ASN A 34 9.10 -16.83 -3.00
CA ASN A 34 9.48 -17.16 -4.37
C ASN A 34 9.61 -15.94 -5.31
N ALA A 35 9.41 -14.70 -4.83
CA ALA A 35 9.52 -13.51 -5.66
C ALA A 35 11.00 -13.15 -5.92
N PRO A 36 11.46 -13.16 -7.19
CA PRO A 36 12.85 -12.86 -7.53
C PRO A 36 13.27 -11.41 -7.22
N ASN A 37 14.57 -11.13 -7.27
CA ASN A 37 15.07 -9.76 -7.16
C ASN A 37 14.52 -8.90 -8.30
N GLY A 38 14.02 -7.72 -7.95
CA GLY A 38 13.44 -6.78 -8.89
C GLY A 38 12.00 -7.06 -9.33
N ALA A 39 11.41 -8.17 -8.91
CA ALA A 39 10.01 -8.44 -9.18
C ALA A 39 9.12 -7.46 -8.42
N VAL A 40 7.96 -7.09 -8.99
CA VAL A 40 6.93 -6.36 -8.27
C VAL A 40 5.95 -7.37 -7.71
N VAL A 41 5.78 -7.36 -6.40
CA VAL A 41 4.76 -8.10 -5.68
C VAL A 41 3.56 -7.18 -5.51
N PHE A 42 2.38 -7.69 -5.81
CA PHE A 42 1.13 -6.99 -5.74
C PHE A 42 0.21 -7.72 -4.79
N ASP A 43 -0.65 -6.95 -4.12
CA ASP A 43 -1.70 -7.51 -3.30
C ASP A 43 -3.01 -6.74 -3.44
N ARG A 44 -4.06 -7.41 -2.96
CA ARG A 44 -5.36 -6.84 -2.70
C ARG A 44 -5.67 -6.97 -1.22
N GLY A 45 -5.48 -5.88 -0.49
CA GLY A 45 -5.78 -5.74 0.92
C GLY A 45 -7.11 -5.03 1.18
N PRO A 46 -7.57 -5.03 2.45
CA PRO A 46 -8.71 -4.24 2.91
C PRO A 46 -8.37 -2.74 3.04
N GLY A 47 -9.37 -1.94 3.38
CA GLY A 47 -9.21 -0.54 3.78
C GLY A 47 -9.74 0.48 2.75
N PRO A 48 -9.72 1.78 3.08
CA PRO A 48 -10.44 2.81 2.34
C PRO A 48 -9.91 3.04 0.91
N ILE A 49 -8.66 2.64 0.63
CA ILE A 49 -8.08 2.70 -0.71
C ILE A 49 -8.67 1.64 -1.64
N ARG A 50 -9.09 0.48 -1.11
CA ARG A 50 -9.77 -0.55 -1.90
C ARG A 50 -11.05 0.00 -2.53
N ASP A 51 -11.86 0.71 -1.75
CA ASP A 51 -13.11 1.32 -2.23
C ASP A 51 -12.87 2.33 -3.36
N VAL A 52 -11.75 3.06 -3.30
CA VAL A 52 -11.33 3.99 -4.34
C VAL A 52 -10.96 3.25 -5.62
N LEU A 53 -10.13 2.22 -5.50
CA LEU A 53 -9.62 1.46 -6.65
C LEU A 53 -10.73 0.67 -7.34
N ASP A 54 -11.60 0.02 -6.57
CA ASP A 54 -12.78 -0.67 -7.10
C ASP A 54 -13.68 0.32 -7.87
N ALA A 55 -13.89 1.53 -7.33
CA ALA A 55 -14.74 2.56 -7.95
C ALA A 55 -14.18 3.13 -9.27
N VAL A 56 -12.86 3.08 -9.48
CA VAL A 56 -12.23 3.51 -10.74
C VAL A 56 -11.98 2.37 -11.71
N GLY A 57 -12.31 1.13 -11.32
CA GLY A 57 -12.17 -0.07 -12.15
C GLY A 57 -10.81 -0.77 -12.05
N GLU A 58 -10.08 -0.55 -10.95
CA GLU A 58 -8.79 -1.18 -10.64
C GLU A 58 -8.98 -2.25 -9.56
N TYR A 59 -8.17 -3.31 -9.57
CA TYR A 59 -8.31 -4.44 -8.64
C TYR A 59 -7.24 -4.49 -7.53
N ARG A 60 -5.97 -4.23 -7.86
CA ARG A 60 -4.87 -4.37 -6.89
C ARG A 60 -4.68 -3.09 -6.10
N THR A 61 -4.51 -3.22 -4.79
CA THR A 61 -4.45 -2.09 -3.85
C THR A 61 -3.04 -1.64 -3.51
N HIS A 62 -2.07 -2.54 -3.64
CA HIS A 62 -0.70 -2.26 -3.24
C HIS A 62 0.33 -2.94 -4.14
N SER A 63 1.55 -2.40 -4.12
CA SER A 63 2.69 -2.92 -4.89
C SER A 63 4.01 -2.72 -4.16
N MET A 64 4.89 -3.72 -4.22
CA MET A 64 6.12 -3.80 -3.44
C MET A 64 7.25 -4.28 -4.37
N LEU A 65 8.43 -3.67 -4.26
CA LEU A 65 9.61 -4.11 -4.99
C LEU A 65 10.32 -5.19 -4.17
N SER A 66 10.40 -6.41 -4.71
CA SER A 66 11.16 -7.51 -4.11
C SER A 66 12.66 -7.30 -4.31
N HIS A 67 13.45 -7.55 -3.27
CA HIS A 67 14.91 -7.62 -3.35
C HIS A 67 15.43 -9.07 -3.38
N GLY A 68 14.51 -10.00 -3.66
CA GLY A 68 14.78 -11.41 -3.89
C GLY A 68 14.39 -12.32 -2.73
N PRO A 69 14.54 -13.64 -2.93
CA PRO A 69 14.00 -14.65 -2.03
C PRO A 69 14.43 -14.52 -0.57
N GLY A 70 15.67 -14.16 -0.28
CA GLY A 70 16.18 -14.08 1.11
C GLY A 70 16.42 -12.66 1.62
N ALA A 71 15.95 -11.64 0.90
CA ALA A 71 16.15 -10.24 1.24
C ALA A 71 14.83 -9.60 1.74
N GLY A 72 14.72 -8.28 1.70
CA GLY A 72 13.49 -7.57 2.03
C GLY A 72 12.69 -7.11 0.82
N VAL A 73 11.82 -6.15 1.08
CA VAL A 73 11.09 -5.38 0.06
C VAL A 73 11.36 -3.90 0.23
N SER A 74 11.11 -3.12 -0.82
CA SER A 74 10.84 -1.69 -0.69
C SER A 74 9.40 -1.41 -1.07
N HIS A 75 8.69 -0.65 -0.25
CA HIS A 75 7.32 -0.26 -0.53
C HIS A 75 6.99 1.07 0.15
N ALA A 76 5.90 1.70 -0.27
CA ALA A 76 5.41 2.91 0.38
C ALA A 76 4.03 2.65 0.98
N THR A 77 3.90 2.80 2.29
CA THR A 77 2.65 2.57 3.03
C THR A 77 2.42 3.65 4.07
N MET A 78 1.24 3.68 4.66
CA MET A 78 0.90 4.55 5.77
C MET A 78 0.30 3.70 6.89
N ARG A 79 0.79 3.89 8.12
CA ARG A 79 0.14 3.34 9.30
C ARG A 79 -1.27 3.92 9.45
N THR A 80 -2.13 3.21 10.16
CA THR A 80 -3.41 3.78 10.59
C THR A 80 -3.19 5.12 11.31
N PRO A 81 -3.81 6.23 10.84
CA PRO A 81 -3.64 7.53 11.45
C PRO A 81 -4.30 7.56 12.83
N ASP A 82 -3.69 8.29 13.76
CA ASP A 82 -4.25 8.49 15.09
C ASP A 82 -5.53 9.36 15.02
N GLN A 83 -6.40 9.16 15.99
CA GLN A 83 -7.53 10.05 16.22
C GLN A 83 -7.04 11.36 16.86
N ALA A 84 -7.71 12.46 16.55
CA ALA A 84 -7.40 13.73 17.20
C ALA A 84 -7.77 13.70 18.69
N ASP A 85 -7.12 14.56 19.47
CA ASP A 85 -7.42 14.70 20.90
C ASP A 85 -8.76 15.40 21.15
N TRP A 86 -9.28 15.24 22.38
CA TRP A 86 -10.46 15.97 22.84
C TRP A 86 -10.16 17.48 23.03
N PRO A 87 -11.04 18.41 22.59
CA PRO A 87 -12.34 18.22 21.92
C PRO A 87 -12.25 18.21 20.38
N GLY A 88 -11.05 18.30 19.81
CA GLY A 88 -10.82 18.36 18.35
C GLY A 88 -11.40 17.17 17.60
N VAL A 89 -11.43 15.98 18.23
CA VAL A 89 -12.01 14.76 17.67
C VAL A 89 -13.45 14.91 17.18
N CYS A 90 -14.26 15.82 17.75
CA CYS A 90 -15.64 16.01 17.32
C CYS A 90 -15.76 16.72 15.97
N THR A 91 -14.82 17.60 15.65
CA THR A 91 -14.83 18.37 14.39
C THR A 91 -13.88 17.77 13.37
N LYS A 92 -12.68 17.39 13.79
CA LYS A 92 -11.65 16.76 12.96
C LYS A 92 -11.23 15.44 13.61
N PRO A 93 -11.94 14.32 13.34
CA PRO A 93 -11.67 13.07 14.05
C PRO A 93 -10.31 12.44 13.83
N ILE A 94 -9.59 12.79 12.77
CA ILE A 94 -8.31 12.20 12.39
C ILE A 94 -7.23 13.29 12.50
N VAL A 95 -6.02 12.95 12.92
CA VAL A 95 -4.91 13.90 12.88
C VAL A 95 -4.55 14.22 11.41
N GLY A 96 -4.94 15.41 10.94
CA GLY A 96 -4.81 15.81 9.53
C GLY A 96 -3.38 15.72 8.97
N SER A 97 -2.37 16.00 9.78
CA SER A 97 -0.96 15.87 9.36
C SER A 97 -0.55 14.43 9.09
N GLN A 98 -1.17 13.44 9.74
CA GLN A 98 -0.83 12.02 9.56
C GLN A 98 -1.44 11.44 8.28
N ILE A 99 -2.55 11.98 7.79
CA ILE A 99 -3.10 11.59 6.47
C ILE A 99 -2.50 12.41 5.32
N GLN A 100 -1.96 13.60 5.60
CA GLN A 100 -1.22 14.42 4.63
C GLN A 100 0.21 13.91 4.41
N TYR A 101 0.88 13.52 5.49
CA TYR A 101 2.28 13.12 5.53
C TYR A 101 2.41 11.77 6.23
N GLY A 102 1.74 10.77 5.66
CA GLY A 102 1.68 9.42 6.20
C GLY A 102 3.05 8.85 6.48
N GLN A 103 3.25 8.44 7.73
CA GLN A 103 4.40 7.61 8.11
C GLN A 103 3.97 6.14 8.00
N PRO A 104 4.86 5.23 7.59
CA PRO A 104 6.26 5.45 7.26
C PRO A 104 6.47 6.01 5.85
N GLY A 105 5.49 6.00 4.96
CA GLY A 105 5.79 6.29 3.56
C GLY A 105 6.75 5.26 3.01
N LEU A 106 7.81 5.69 2.34
CA LEU A 106 8.76 4.77 1.72
C LEU A 106 9.67 4.13 2.77
N GLU A 107 9.66 2.80 2.79
CA GLU A 107 10.48 1.99 3.70
C GLU A 107 10.99 0.71 3.03
N GLN A 108 12.01 0.13 3.66
CA GLN A 108 12.56 -1.17 3.36
C GLN A 108 12.43 -2.06 4.58
N VAL A 109 11.73 -3.17 4.43
CA VAL A 109 11.43 -4.11 5.50
C VAL A 109 11.84 -5.52 5.11
N ASN A 110 12.24 -6.33 6.08
CA ASN A 110 12.61 -7.72 5.84
C ASN A 110 11.36 -8.61 5.66
N GLN A 111 11.57 -9.91 5.43
CA GLN A 111 10.49 -10.87 5.22
C GLN A 111 9.50 -10.96 6.40
N GLY A 112 9.98 -10.86 7.64
CA GLY A 112 9.15 -10.83 8.84
C GLY A 112 8.18 -9.65 8.83
N GLY A 113 8.72 -8.44 8.60
CA GLY A 113 7.93 -7.21 8.52
C GLY A 113 6.89 -7.24 7.40
N ILE A 114 7.29 -7.63 6.18
CA ILE A 114 6.35 -7.64 5.05
C ILE A 114 5.30 -8.75 5.16
N TYR A 115 5.62 -9.90 5.76
CA TYR A 115 4.62 -10.92 6.04
C TYR A 115 3.55 -10.39 7.00
N MET A 116 3.96 -9.68 8.05
CA MET A 116 3.03 -9.05 8.97
C MET A 116 2.23 -7.93 8.33
N TYR A 117 2.81 -7.18 7.39
CA TYR A 117 2.05 -6.21 6.61
C TYR A 117 0.93 -6.88 5.79
N ILE A 118 1.22 -8.00 5.11
CA ILE A 118 0.28 -8.66 4.19
C ILE A 118 -0.76 -9.52 4.93
N TYR A 119 -0.33 -10.21 5.99
CA TYR A 119 -1.11 -11.27 6.66
C TYR A 119 -1.31 -11.06 8.17
N GLY A 120 -0.67 -10.04 8.75
CA GLY A 120 -0.70 -9.77 10.18
C GLY A 120 -2.00 -9.15 10.68
N ASP A 121 -2.95 -8.83 9.80
CA ASP A 121 -4.33 -8.53 10.22
C ASP A 121 -5.15 -9.84 10.28
N PRO A 122 -5.52 -10.33 11.48
CA PRO A 122 -6.26 -11.58 11.64
C PRO A 122 -7.70 -11.51 11.09
N ALA A 123 -8.23 -10.31 10.87
CA ALA A 123 -9.58 -10.10 10.36
C ALA A 123 -9.62 -9.94 8.83
N ALA A 124 -8.49 -9.60 8.20
CA ALA A 124 -8.48 -9.17 6.80
C ALA A 124 -7.10 -9.25 6.11
N GLY A 125 -6.39 -10.37 6.23
CA GLY A 125 -5.22 -10.63 5.38
C GLY A 125 -5.52 -10.50 3.88
N ALA A 126 -4.49 -10.32 3.05
CA ALA A 126 -4.66 -10.07 1.63
C ALA A 126 -5.57 -11.12 0.92
N GLU A 127 -6.59 -10.62 0.21
CA GLU A 127 -7.53 -11.42 -0.59
C GLU A 127 -6.81 -12.11 -1.76
N TRP A 128 -5.81 -11.43 -2.32
CA TRP A 128 -5.01 -11.90 -3.43
C TRP A 128 -3.59 -11.38 -3.28
N THR A 129 -2.61 -12.23 -3.59
CA THR A 129 -1.20 -11.85 -3.70
C THR A 129 -0.54 -12.54 -4.89
N GLY A 130 0.33 -11.83 -5.58
CA GLY A 130 1.09 -12.38 -6.70
C GLY A 130 2.21 -11.45 -7.13
N TRP A 131 3.11 -11.93 -7.99
CA TRP A 131 4.23 -11.13 -8.48
C TRP A 131 4.39 -11.20 -10.00
N GLN A 132 5.03 -10.17 -10.56
CA GLN A 132 5.50 -10.11 -11.95
C GLN A 132 6.95 -9.65 -11.96
N GLN A 133 7.77 -10.28 -12.80
CA GLN A 133 9.18 -9.93 -12.98
C GLN A 133 9.43 -9.29 -14.35
N GLY A 134 8.79 -9.78 -15.41
CA GLY A 134 9.11 -9.34 -16.76
C GLY A 134 10.49 -9.81 -17.18
N ASP A 135 11.32 -8.90 -17.72
CA ASP A 135 12.72 -9.22 -18.02
C ASP A 135 13.54 -9.36 -16.71
N PRO A 136 14.07 -10.56 -16.39
CA PRO A 136 14.75 -10.78 -15.11
C PRO A 136 16.00 -9.93 -14.90
N ALA A 137 16.77 -9.67 -15.96
CA ALA A 137 18.00 -8.88 -15.86
C ALA A 137 17.67 -7.40 -15.65
N GLN A 138 16.67 -6.88 -16.35
CA GLN A 138 16.22 -5.50 -16.17
C GLN A 138 15.55 -5.28 -14.81
N ALA A 139 14.74 -6.24 -14.37
CA ALA A 139 14.10 -6.21 -13.06
C ALA A 139 15.14 -6.16 -11.94
N ALA A 140 16.13 -7.06 -11.96
CA ALA A 140 17.19 -7.09 -10.95
C ALA A 140 17.93 -5.75 -10.85
N LEU A 141 18.21 -5.08 -11.98
CA LEU A 141 18.80 -3.74 -11.97
C LEU A 141 17.93 -2.71 -11.24
N ILE A 142 16.60 -2.80 -11.34
CA ILE A 142 15.69 -1.93 -10.57
C ILE A 142 15.80 -2.24 -9.07
N GLY A 143 15.72 -3.52 -8.69
CA GLY A 143 15.88 -3.98 -7.30
C GLY A 143 17.19 -3.47 -6.68
N ASP A 144 18.30 -3.78 -7.33
CA ASP A 144 19.65 -3.42 -6.88
C ASP A 144 19.86 -1.90 -6.81
N SER A 145 19.28 -1.13 -7.75
CA SER A 145 19.38 0.32 -7.73
C SER A 145 18.73 0.94 -6.48
N ILE A 146 17.61 0.35 -6.03
CA ILE A 146 16.92 0.81 -4.83
C ILE A 146 17.59 0.28 -3.57
N TRP A 147 18.02 -0.97 -3.56
CA TRP A 147 18.55 -1.61 -2.35
C TRP A 147 19.97 -1.15 -2.01
N TYR A 148 20.86 -1.05 -3.01
CA TYR A 148 22.28 -0.80 -2.78
C TYR A 148 22.70 0.64 -3.10
N ASN A 149 22.03 1.30 -4.05
CA ASN A 149 22.49 2.59 -4.58
C ASN A 149 21.64 3.78 -4.13
N HIS A 150 20.40 3.55 -3.71
CA HIS A 150 19.51 4.62 -3.31
C HIS A 150 19.81 5.06 -1.86
N PRO A 151 20.00 6.35 -1.59
CA PRO A 151 20.22 6.85 -0.24
C PRO A 151 19.06 6.48 0.70
N TYR A 152 19.38 6.18 1.96
CA TYR A 152 18.41 5.91 3.01
C TYR A 152 18.90 6.43 4.37
N VAL A 153 17.97 6.50 5.33
CA VAL A 153 18.25 6.65 6.77
C VAL A 153 17.59 5.49 7.50
N SER A 154 18.17 5.01 8.59
CA SER A 154 17.57 3.92 9.38
C SER A 154 16.85 4.49 10.60
N ASP A 155 15.60 4.09 10.78
CA ASP A 155 14.81 4.41 11.96
C ASP A 155 14.68 3.17 12.85
N VAL A 156 14.73 3.35 14.17
CA VAL A 156 14.36 2.29 15.12
C VAL A 156 12.86 2.04 14.98
N SER A 157 12.46 0.77 14.92
CA SER A 157 11.03 0.40 14.87
C SER A 157 10.32 0.93 16.11
N LYS A 158 9.11 1.48 15.89
CA LYS A 158 8.24 1.98 16.98
C LYS A 158 7.64 0.86 17.82
N TYR A 159 7.63 -0.36 17.29
CA TYR A 159 7.00 -1.52 17.88
C TYR A 159 8.00 -2.45 18.57
N ASP A 160 9.25 -2.45 18.11
CA ASP A 160 10.34 -3.20 18.71
C ASP A 160 11.67 -2.44 18.57
N SER A 161 12.20 -1.95 19.69
CA SER A 161 13.42 -1.14 19.70
C SER A 161 14.69 -1.89 19.30
N SER A 162 14.63 -3.23 19.14
CA SER A 162 15.72 -4.04 18.61
C SER A 162 15.76 -4.10 17.07
N GLN A 163 14.69 -3.66 16.40
CA GLN A 163 14.57 -3.69 14.95
C GLN A 163 14.85 -2.31 14.34
N TYR A 164 15.52 -2.32 13.18
CA TYR A 164 15.73 -1.13 12.36
C TYR A 164 14.94 -1.28 11.06
N VAL A 165 14.39 -0.17 10.58
CA VAL A 165 13.69 -0.08 9.30
C VAL A 165 14.35 1.02 8.49
N ASP A 166 14.83 0.65 7.30
CA ASP A 166 15.50 1.59 6.41
C ASP A 166 14.47 2.41 5.64
N ARG A 167 14.73 3.71 5.52
CA ARG A 167 13.82 4.71 4.97
C ARG A 167 14.53 5.41 3.82
N PRO A 168 14.29 4.98 2.57
CA PRO A 168 14.87 5.63 1.41
C PRO A 168 14.53 7.12 1.41
N VAL A 169 15.54 7.94 1.13
CA VAL A 169 15.43 9.40 1.16
C VAL A 169 15.59 9.98 -0.23
N ARG A 170 14.86 11.04 -0.51
CA ARG A 170 14.98 11.79 -1.76
C ARG A 170 15.25 13.26 -1.44
N ASN A 171 16.24 13.83 -2.14
CA ASN A 171 16.79 15.16 -1.81
C ASN A 171 17.12 15.31 -0.31
N GLY A 172 17.69 14.26 0.30
CA GLY A 172 18.10 14.25 1.71
C GLY A 172 16.95 14.16 2.72
N THR A 173 15.70 13.98 2.30
CA THR A 173 14.52 13.93 3.19
C THR A 173 13.80 12.59 3.07
N ARG A 174 13.26 12.10 4.19
CA ARG A 174 12.36 10.92 4.20
C ARG A 174 11.15 11.19 3.30
N ILE A 175 10.72 10.18 2.53
CA ILE A 175 9.54 10.30 1.67
C ILE A 175 8.33 9.78 2.43
N ASN A 176 7.34 10.65 2.66
CA ASN A 176 6.10 10.28 3.33
C ASN A 176 5.13 9.60 2.35
N TYR A 177 4.11 8.94 2.87
CA TYR A 177 2.94 8.54 2.09
C TYR A 177 2.00 9.72 1.91
N SER A 178 1.37 9.84 0.75
CA SER A 178 0.39 10.91 0.51
C SER A 178 -0.79 10.39 -0.30
N LEU A 179 -1.98 10.50 0.29
CA LEU A 179 -3.23 10.14 -0.37
C LEU A 179 -3.47 10.97 -1.65
N PHE A 180 -2.95 12.20 -1.70
CA PHE A 180 -3.10 13.07 -2.86
C PHE A 180 -2.47 12.49 -4.13
N GLN A 181 -1.50 11.59 -4.01
CA GLN A 181 -0.88 10.93 -5.17
C GLN A 181 -1.83 10.03 -5.96
N TYR A 182 -2.95 9.56 -5.36
CA TYR A 182 -4.01 8.88 -6.11
C TYR A 182 -4.74 9.83 -7.07
N ARG A 183 -4.68 11.14 -6.80
CA ARG A 183 -5.29 12.18 -7.62
C ARG A 183 -4.32 12.79 -8.62
N ASP A 184 -3.17 13.24 -8.14
CA ASP A 184 -2.16 13.92 -8.92
C ASP A 184 -0.76 13.52 -8.42
N LEU A 185 0.04 12.94 -9.32
CA LEU A 185 1.40 12.53 -9.01
C LEU A 185 2.33 13.70 -8.77
N GLN A 186 2.02 14.90 -9.26
CA GLN A 186 2.93 16.05 -9.20
C GLN A 186 4.32 15.72 -9.75
N THR A 187 4.40 14.82 -10.74
CA THR A 187 5.66 14.28 -11.32
C THR A 187 6.58 13.53 -10.33
N THR A 188 6.08 13.06 -9.19
CA THR A 188 6.86 12.30 -8.20
C THR A 188 7.54 11.06 -8.80
N ASN A 189 6.99 10.47 -9.85
CA ASN A 189 7.60 9.35 -10.58
C ASN A 189 8.78 9.73 -11.50
N GLN A 190 9.06 11.01 -11.74
CA GLN A 190 10.05 11.49 -12.70
C GLN A 190 11.37 11.95 -12.04
N ILE A 191 12.45 12.04 -12.83
CA ILE A 191 13.76 12.53 -12.40
C ILE A 191 14.31 13.46 -13.51
N PRO A 192 14.44 14.78 -13.26
CA PRO A 192 13.91 15.49 -12.08
C PRO A 192 12.38 15.49 -12.07
N GLY A 193 11.79 15.76 -10.91
CA GLY A 193 10.34 15.96 -10.75
C GLY A 193 10.07 17.06 -9.73
N ASP A 194 8.90 17.67 -9.80
CA ASP A 194 8.54 18.85 -8.98
C ASP A 194 7.90 18.45 -7.63
N GLY A 195 7.25 17.29 -7.56
CA GLY A 195 6.57 16.74 -6.38
C GLY A 195 7.42 15.82 -5.52
N VAL A 196 8.75 15.86 -5.69
CA VAL A 196 9.74 14.93 -5.11
C VAL A 196 9.49 14.57 -3.62
N ASN A 197 9.04 15.54 -2.81
CA ASN A 197 8.81 15.38 -1.38
C ASN A 197 7.34 15.57 -0.95
N SER A 198 6.40 15.63 -1.90
CA SER A 198 4.96 15.74 -1.63
C SER A 198 4.31 14.42 -1.20
N GLY A 199 5.14 13.40 -1.02
CA GLY A 199 4.80 12.04 -0.66
C GLY A 199 4.67 11.11 -1.86
N ILE A 200 4.67 9.81 -1.61
CA ILE A 200 4.64 8.76 -2.63
C ILE A 200 3.76 7.60 -2.17
N VAL A 201 2.95 7.08 -3.07
CA VAL A 201 2.21 5.82 -2.87
C VAL A 201 2.97 4.67 -3.51
N CYS A 202 2.64 3.45 -3.12
CA CYS A 202 3.35 2.23 -3.51
C CYS A 202 3.58 2.09 -5.03
N SER A 203 2.56 2.34 -5.85
CA SER A 203 2.61 2.22 -7.31
C SER A 203 3.40 3.38 -7.95
N THR A 204 3.29 4.59 -7.41
CA THR A 204 4.13 5.72 -7.83
C THR A 204 5.60 5.44 -7.49
N PHE A 205 5.86 4.77 -6.38
CA PHE A 205 7.21 4.33 -6.02
C PHE A 205 7.75 3.31 -7.02
N MET A 206 6.95 2.33 -7.47
CA MET A 206 7.39 1.41 -8.55
C MET A 206 7.75 2.19 -9.83
N ALA A 207 6.94 3.17 -10.21
CA ALA A 207 7.20 4.02 -11.35
C ALA A 207 8.47 4.88 -11.21
N TYR A 208 8.70 5.40 -9.99
CA TYR A 208 9.93 6.11 -9.66
C TYR A 208 11.16 5.18 -9.75
N ALA A 209 11.11 3.99 -9.14
CA ALA A 209 12.20 3.02 -9.16
C ALA A 209 12.56 2.60 -10.58
N HIS A 210 11.56 2.39 -11.43
CA HIS A 210 11.74 2.09 -12.85
C HIS A 210 12.52 3.20 -13.58
N ASN A 211 12.16 4.47 -13.35
CA ASN A 211 12.86 5.61 -13.95
C ASN A 211 14.26 5.82 -13.34
N TYR A 212 14.40 5.64 -12.02
CA TYR A 212 15.67 5.76 -11.29
C TYR A 212 16.73 4.77 -11.81
N ALA A 213 16.32 3.55 -12.13
CA ALA A 213 17.19 2.54 -12.74
C ALA A 213 17.42 2.75 -14.26
N GLY A 214 16.93 3.87 -14.83
CA GLY A 214 17.07 4.19 -16.24
C GLY A 214 16.26 3.28 -17.18
N ARG A 215 15.17 2.65 -16.69
CA ARG A 215 14.26 1.86 -17.55
C ARG A 215 13.20 2.72 -18.23
N GLY A 216 13.20 4.03 -17.98
CA GLY A 216 12.32 5.01 -18.60
C GLY A 216 11.17 5.44 -17.69
N VAL A 217 10.49 6.52 -18.09
CA VAL A 217 9.37 7.08 -17.33
C VAL A 217 8.12 6.24 -17.56
N VAL A 218 7.55 5.72 -16.48
CA VAL A 218 6.23 5.08 -16.51
C VAL A 218 5.19 6.19 -16.72
N THR A 219 4.46 6.12 -17.83
CA THR A 219 3.47 7.15 -18.16
C THR A 219 2.25 6.96 -17.24
N PRO A 220 1.68 8.00 -16.63
CA PRO A 220 0.46 7.88 -15.80
C PRO A 220 -0.82 7.72 -16.64
N TYR A 221 -1.87 7.20 -16.02
CA TYR A 221 -3.21 7.11 -16.60
C TYR A 221 -4.03 8.33 -16.20
N THR A 222 -4.87 8.80 -17.13
CA THR A 222 -5.85 9.84 -16.85
C THR A 222 -7.21 9.19 -16.60
N TYR A 223 -7.69 9.26 -15.36
CA TYR A 223 -9.03 8.83 -14.99
C TYR A 223 -10.03 9.96 -15.29
N SER A 224 -11.15 9.58 -15.89
CA SER A 224 -12.23 10.49 -16.27
C SER A 224 -12.91 11.14 -15.07
N HIS A 225 -13.64 12.24 -15.33
CA HIS A 225 -14.50 12.88 -14.34
C HIS A 225 -15.47 11.90 -13.64
N ALA A 226 -16.10 10.99 -14.40
CA ALA A 226 -17.03 10.02 -13.82
C ALA A 226 -16.34 9.06 -12.84
N GLN A 227 -15.14 8.58 -13.18
CA GLN A 227 -14.36 7.70 -12.31
C GLN A 227 -13.96 8.41 -11.02
N ILE A 228 -13.45 9.65 -11.11
CA ILE A 228 -13.04 10.39 -9.92
C ILE A 228 -14.23 10.74 -9.02
N ALA A 229 -15.40 11.02 -9.60
CA ALA A 229 -16.58 11.36 -8.83
C ALA A 229 -17.08 10.14 -8.04
N ASN A 230 -17.08 8.97 -8.68
CA ASN A 230 -17.36 7.70 -8.02
C ASN A 230 -16.33 7.40 -6.93
N ALA A 231 -15.03 7.54 -7.22
CA ALA A 231 -13.96 7.34 -6.26
C ALA A 231 -14.09 8.23 -5.00
N SER A 232 -14.36 9.52 -5.18
CA SER A 232 -14.53 10.45 -4.05
C SER A 232 -15.75 10.08 -3.18
N ASN A 233 -16.87 9.69 -3.79
CA ASN A 233 -18.04 9.23 -3.05
C ASN A 233 -17.76 7.90 -2.32
N SER A 234 -17.10 6.94 -2.98
CA SER A 234 -16.72 5.66 -2.38
C SER A 234 -15.77 5.84 -1.22
N LEU A 235 -14.75 6.69 -1.35
CA LEU A 235 -13.82 7.00 -0.25
C LEU A 235 -14.54 7.60 0.95
N TYR A 236 -15.39 8.61 0.71
CA TYR A 236 -16.19 9.22 1.78
C TYR A 236 -17.05 8.17 2.49
N THR A 237 -17.77 7.35 1.73
CA THR A 237 -18.69 6.34 2.28
C THR A 237 -17.93 5.21 2.99
N GLY A 238 -16.79 4.76 2.45
CA GLY A 238 -15.93 3.75 3.06
C GLY A 238 -15.45 4.19 4.44
N VAL A 239 -14.81 5.36 4.53
CA VAL A 239 -14.35 5.95 5.80
C VAL A 239 -15.50 6.21 6.77
N TYR A 240 -16.64 6.70 6.26
CA TYR A 240 -17.84 6.89 7.08
C TYR A 240 -18.32 5.57 7.71
N ASN A 241 -18.38 4.50 6.91
CA ASN A 241 -18.82 3.19 7.36
C ASN A 241 -17.83 2.53 8.31
N GLU A 242 -16.52 2.60 8.03
CA GLU A 242 -15.48 2.14 8.95
C GLU A 242 -15.60 2.84 10.31
N CYS A 243 -15.80 4.16 10.32
CA CYS A 243 -16.04 4.92 11.54
C CYS A 243 -17.30 4.47 12.28
N LYS A 244 -18.41 4.27 11.56
CA LYS A 244 -19.68 3.84 12.15
C LYS A 244 -19.62 2.45 12.75
N GLN A 245 -18.83 1.57 12.15
CA GLN A 245 -18.69 0.17 12.56
C GLN A 245 -17.50 -0.06 13.50
N SER A 246 -16.72 0.98 13.80
CA SER A 246 -15.48 0.90 14.58
C SER A 246 -14.48 -0.11 13.99
N LEU A 247 -14.34 -0.07 12.66
CA LEU A 247 -13.42 -0.89 11.88
C LEU A 247 -12.27 -0.05 11.33
N GLY A 248 -11.25 -0.71 10.80
CA GLY A 248 -10.13 -0.06 10.12
C GLY A 248 -9.48 0.99 11.03
N TRP A 249 -9.45 2.24 10.55
CA TRP A 249 -8.85 3.36 11.28
C TRP A 249 -9.54 3.73 12.60
N PHE A 250 -10.74 3.21 12.83
CA PHE A 250 -11.59 3.55 13.97
C PHE A 250 -11.79 2.38 14.95
N THR A 251 -10.95 1.36 14.85
CA THR A 251 -10.90 0.29 15.85
C THR A 251 -10.56 0.90 17.21
N ASN A 252 -11.31 0.57 18.27
CA ASN A 252 -11.18 1.14 19.63
C ASN A 252 -11.40 2.66 19.75
N ALA A 253 -12.13 3.27 18.82
CA ALA A 253 -12.37 4.70 18.85
C ALA A 253 -13.21 5.15 20.06
N LEU A 254 -12.74 6.18 20.78
CA LEU A 254 -13.47 6.85 21.86
C LEU A 254 -14.69 7.67 21.37
N LEU A 255 -15.00 7.56 20.08
CA LEU A 255 -16.03 8.33 19.36
C LEU A 255 -17.46 8.06 19.88
N THR A 256 -17.67 6.97 20.62
CA THR A 256 -18.97 6.58 21.16
C THR A 256 -19.41 7.35 22.41
N VAL A 257 -18.56 8.16 23.05
CA VAL A 257 -18.90 8.71 24.39
C VAL A 257 -19.08 10.24 24.49
N ALA A 258 -18.70 11.10 23.53
CA ALA A 258 -18.72 12.55 23.82
C ALA A 258 -19.06 13.57 22.73
N CYS A 259 -19.54 13.23 21.52
CA CYS A 259 -19.84 14.24 20.47
C CYS A 259 -21.34 14.36 20.10
N PRO A 260 -22.25 14.69 21.04
CA PRO A 260 -23.71 14.59 20.84
C PRO A 260 -24.28 15.48 19.72
N PHE A 261 -23.55 16.53 19.32
CA PHE A 261 -24.01 17.49 18.31
C PHE A 261 -23.20 17.45 17.01
N TYR A 262 -22.29 16.48 16.84
CA TYR A 262 -21.39 16.43 15.68
C TYR A 262 -21.55 15.14 14.88
N ASN A 263 -21.56 15.27 13.55
CA ASN A 263 -21.48 14.13 12.64
C ASN A 263 -20.01 13.69 12.48
N VAL A 264 -19.44 13.09 13.52
CA VAL A 264 -18.04 12.65 13.58
C VAL A 264 -17.66 11.81 12.37
N CYS A 265 -18.39 10.74 12.06
CA CYS A 265 -18.05 9.89 10.92
C CYS A 265 -18.19 10.61 9.57
N GLY A 266 -19.15 11.53 9.43
CA GLY A 266 -19.21 12.41 8.27
C GLY A 266 -18.00 13.34 8.16
N ASN A 267 -17.51 13.86 9.28
CA ASN A 267 -16.34 14.72 9.34
C ASN A 267 -15.04 13.96 9.03
N ALA A 268 -14.94 12.69 9.46
CA ALA A 268 -13.86 11.79 9.08
C ALA A 268 -13.87 11.55 7.57
N GLY A 269 -15.01 11.13 7.01
CA GLY A 269 -15.16 10.94 5.56
C GLY A 269 -14.78 12.18 4.76
N ASN A 270 -15.21 13.38 5.22
CA ASN A 270 -14.84 14.63 4.56
C ASN A 270 -13.33 14.92 4.61
N GLN A 271 -12.65 14.70 5.75
CA GLN A 271 -11.20 14.94 5.85
C GLN A 271 -10.40 14.07 4.88
N VAL A 272 -10.70 12.78 4.83
CA VAL A 272 -9.96 11.85 3.97
C VAL A 272 -10.24 12.14 2.49
N ALA A 273 -11.51 12.40 2.15
CA ALA A 273 -11.89 12.80 0.80
C ALA A 273 -11.26 14.14 0.37
N ASN A 274 -11.20 15.13 1.27
CA ASN A 274 -10.52 16.40 1.02
C ASN A 274 -9.01 16.20 0.84
N CYS A 275 -8.40 15.37 1.68
CA CYS A 275 -6.97 15.08 1.60
C CYS A 275 -6.61 14.45 0.25
N MET A 276 -7.34 13.42 -0.18
CA MET A 276 -7.08 12.77 -1.47
C MET A 276 -7.41 13.68 -2.66
N SER A 277 -8.49 14.46 -2.59
CA SER A 277 -8.98 15.23 -3.75
C SER A 277 -8.25 16.57 -3.95
N THR A 278 -7.88 17.24 -2.88
CA THR A 278 -7.34 18.62 -2.91
C THR A 278 -6.11 18.85 -2.02
N ASN A 279 -5.58 17.79 -1.39
CA ASN A 279 -4.49 17.88 -0.40
C ASN A 279 -4.85 18.72 0.85
N MET A 280 -6.14 18.99 1.07
CA MET A 280 -6.65 19.73 2.21
C MET A 280 -7.03 18.76 3.34
N CYS A 281 -6.04 18.29 4.09
CA CYS A 281 -6.21 17.16 4.99
C CYS A 281 -6.73 17.53 6.39
N ASP A 282 -6.49 18.76 6.86
CA ASP A 282 -6.88 19.23 8.21
C ASP A 282 -8.21 20.02 8.20
N THR A 283 -9.18 19.59 7.39
CA THR A 283 -10.51 20.23 7.30
C THR A 283 -11.62 19.22 7.02
N ASN A 284 -12.77 19.41 7.67
CA ASN A 284 -13.98 18.62 7.47
C ASN A 284 -15.00 19.30 6.53
N ASP A 285 -14.64 20.43 5.92
CA ASP A 285 -15.53 21.15 5.00
C ASP A 285 -15.66 20.38 3.69
N SER A 286 -16.84 19.80 3.45
CA SER A 286 -17.09 18.97 2.27
C SER A 286 -17.00 19.73 0.94
N ARG A 287 -16.98 21.07 0.96
CA ARG A 287 -16.93 21.87 -0.28
C ARG A 287 -15.65 21.64 -1.08
N TYR A 288 -14.53 21.27 -0.45
CA TYR A 288 -13.26 21.07 -1.16
C TYR A 288 -13.27 19.79 -2.01
N TRP A 289 -13.60 18.62 -1.44
CA TRP A 289 -13.66 17.40 -2.24
C TRP A 289 -14.85 17.41 -3.20
N LYS A 290 -15.97 18.04 -2.82
CA LYS A 290 -17.13 18.17 -3.71
C LYS A 290 -16.87 19.11 -4.88
N SER A 291 -16.07 20.16 -4.74
CA SER A 291 -15.72 21.01 -5.89
C SER A 291 -14.95 20.22 -6.95
N VAL A 292 -14.09 19.28 -6.54
CA VAL A 292 -13.41 18.35 -7.45
C VAL A 292 -14.37 17.33 -8.05
N ARG A 293 -15.28 16.77 -7.23
CA ARG A 293 -16.30 15.80 -7.67
C ARG A 293 -17.30 16.41 -8.65
N ASP A 294 -17.69 17.67 -8.45
CA ASP A 294 -18.79 18.31 -9.18
C ASP A 294 -18.30 19.12 -10.39
N ASP A 295 -16.99 19.38 -10.52
CA ASP A 295 -16.42 20.04 -11.71
C ASP A 295 -16.27 19.03 -12.87
N PRO A 296 -17.02 19.17 -13.98
CA PRO A 296 -16.97 18.23 -15.09
C PRO A 296 -15.63 18.18 -15.83
N ASN A 297 -14.75 19.18 -15.63
CA ASN A 297 -13.41 19.23 -16.26
C ASN A 297 -12.34 18.56 -15.40
N SER A 298 -12.71 18.16 -14.18
CA SER A 298 -11.84 17.53 -13.22
C SER A 298 -11.42 16.13 -13.68
N THR A 299 -10.11 15.86 -13.69
CA THR A 299 -9.54 14.53 -14.00
C THR A 299 -8.43 14.19 -13.01
N ALA A 300 -8.19 12.89 -12.76
CA ALA A 300 -7.03 12.44 -11.99
C ALA A 300 -5.96 11.90 -12.94
N ARG A 301 -4.68 12.19 -12.66
CA ARG A 301 -3.55 11.64 -13.41
C ARG A 301 -2.63 10.91 -12.44
N SER A 302 -2.74 9.58 -12.40
CA SER A 302 -2.03 8.73 -11.43
C SER A 302 -1.60 7.39 -12.02
N ILE A 303 -0.85 6.60 -11.24
CA ILE A 303 -0.38 5.26 -11.59
C ILE A 303 -0.93 4.32 -10.53
N SER A 304 -1.85 3.42 -10.91
CA SER A 304 -2.34 2.33 -10.05
C SER A 304 -1.38 1.14 -10.07
N PRO A 305 -1.47 0.22 -9.09
CA PRO A 305 -0.77 -1.07 -9.17
C PRO A 305 -1.14 -1.83 -10.44
N ASP A 306 -2.42 -1.77 -10.85
CA ASP A 306 -2.89 -2.40 -12.09
C ASP A 306 -2.20 -1.84 -13.35
N ARG A 307 -1.90 -0.53 -13.36
CA ARG A 307 -1.12 0.11 -14.42
C ARG A 307 0.36 -0.28 -14.41
N VAL A 308 0.94 -0.51 -13.24
CA VAL A 308 2.33 -0.97 -13.12
C VAL A 308 2.47 -2.36 -13.74
N GLY A 309 1.53 -3.26 -13.50
CA GLY A 309 1.58 -4.62 -14.03
C GLY A 309 0.84 -4.85 -15.35
N GLY A 310 0.37 -3.79 -16.01
CA GLY A 310 -0.19 -3.88 -17.37
C GLY A 310 -1.52 -4.62 -17.48
N TRP A 311 -2.39 -4.54 -16.47
CA TRP A 311 -3.68 -5.23 -16.47
C TRP A 311 -4.84 -4.35 -16.99
N GLY A 312 -5.96 -5.01 -17.32
CA GLY A 312 -7.21 -4.34 -17.65
C GLY A 312 -7.08 -3.47 -18.90
N VAL A 313 -7.34 -2.16 -18.75
CA VAL A 313 -7.24 -1.17 -19.84
C VAL A 313 -5.82 -0.63 -20.03
N HIS A 314 -4.86 -1.03 -19.20
CA HIS A 314 -3.51 -0.48 -19.21
C HIS A 314 -2.61 -1.19 -20.21
N PRO A 315 -1.70 -0.46 -20.88
CA PRO A 315 -0.76 -1.07 -21.82
C PRO A 315 0.28 -1.92 -21.08
N THR A 316 0.50 -3.14 -21.59
CA THR A 316 1.45 -4.11 -21.02
C THR A 316 2.90 -3.66 -21.14
N ASN A 317 3.23 -2.77 -22.07
CA ASN A 317 4.59 -2.27 -22.29
C ASN A 317 4.91 -0.94 -21.58
N ASN A 318 4.05 -0.47 -20.67
CA ASN A 318 4.29 0.77 -19.90
C ASN A 318 5.41 0.61 -18.86
N THR A 319 5.66 -0.63 -18.44
CA THR A 319 6.74 -1.01 -17.53
C THR A 319 7.42 -2.27 -18.06
N ILE A 320 8.61 -2.60 -17.54
CA ILE A 320 9.24 -3.90 -17.83
C ILE A 320 8.46 -5.10 -17.26
N TRP A 321 7.66 -4.89 -16.21
CA TRP A 321 6.92 -5.96 -15.52
C TRP A 321 5.63 -6.33 -16.23
N GLY A 322 4.99 -5.36 -16.91
CA GLY A 322 3.67 -5.52 -17.50
C GLY A 322 3.50 -6.62 -18.56
N PRO A 323 4.53 -7.03 -19.32
CA PRO A 323 4.39 -8.16 -20.24
C PRO A 323 4.35 -9.54 -19.56
N ASP A 324 4.70 -9.63 -18.28
CA ASP A 324 4.71 -10.89 -17.53
C ASP A 324 3.31 -11.30 -17.08
N TYR A 325 3.09 -12.59 -16.87
CA TYR A 325 1.88 -13.07 -16.20
C TYR A 325 2.06 -13.04 -14.68
N SER A 326 0.96 -13.08 -13.95
CA SER A 326 1.02 -13.12 -12.49
C SER A 326 1.41 -14.50 -11.99
N HIS A 327 2.46 -14.54 -11.17
CA HIS A 327 2.90 -15.74 -10.46
C HIS A 327 2.34 -15.72 -9.03
N GLN A 328 1.93 -16.88 -8.53
CA GLN A 328 1.46 -16.97 -7.15
C GLN A 328 2.63 -16.76 -6.18
N LEU A 329 2.44 -15.89 -5.19
CA LEU A 329 3.41 -15.70 -4.12
C LEU A 329 3.40 -16.92 -3.18
N GLN A 330 4.59 -17.45 -2.87
CA GLN A 330 4.76 -18.57 -1.96
C GLN A 330 5.91 -18.29 -0.99
N TRP A 331 5.65 -18.56 0.29
CA TRP A 331 6.60 -18.50 1.40
C TRP A 331 7.25 -19.87 1.54
N ASN A 332 8.40 -20.07 0.90
CA ASN A 332 8.90 -21.41 0.59
C ASN A 332 10.39 -21.65 0.88
N SER A 333 11.03 -20.81 1.70
CA SER A 333 12.39 -21.08 2.18
C SER A 333 12.40 -21.65 3.61
N GLY A 334 13.46 -22.37 3.96
CA GLY A 334 13.72 -22.80 5.34
C GLY A 334 14.22 -21.65 6.22
N GLY A 335 14.05 -21.80 7.54
CA GLY A 335 14.43 -20.79 8.54
C GLY A 335 13.34 -19.74 8.77
N ASN A 336 13.46 -18.98 9.87
CA ASN A 336 12.53 -17.90 10.21
C ASN A 336 13.27 -16.57 10.27
N VAL A 337 12.66 -15.51 9.73
CA VAL A 337 13.12 -14.13 9.86
C VAL A 337 12.07 -13.35 10.63
N TYR A 338 12.50 -12.74 11.73
CA TYR A 338 11.71 -11.78 12.49
C TYR A 338 11.96 -10.37 11.97
N GLY A 339 10.91 -9.55 11.93
CA GLY A 339 11.06 -8.13 11.66
C GLY A 339 9.75 -7.37 11.83
N CYS A 340 9.85 -6.06 11.65
CA CYS A 340 8.74 -5.13 11.81
C CYS A 340 8.57 -4.26 10.56
N TRP A 341 7.34 -3.77 10.38
CA TRP A 341 7.03 -2.60 9.56
C TRP A 341 6.57 -1.44 10.48
N GLN A 342 6.47 -0.21 9.95
CA GLN A 342 6.22 1.00 10.77
C GLN A 342 4.92 1.73 10.46
#